data_AF-M4Z8F7-F1
#
_entry.id   AF-M4Z8F7-F1
#
_cell.length_a   1.000
_cell.length_b   1.000
_cell.length_c   1.000
_cell.angle_alpha   90.00
_cell.angle_beta   90.00
_cell.angle_gamma   90.00
#
_symmetry.space_group_name_H-M   'P 1'
#
loop_
_entity.id
_entity.type
_entity.pdbx_description
1 polymer ?
#
loop_
_entity_poly.entity_id
_entity_poly.type
_entity_poly.pdbx_seq_one_letter_code
_entity_poly.pdbx_strand_id
1 'polypeptide(L)'
;MFRTHGSACAAPRRRRIGAVCYATTIAEIEVQAAQAGFAPSAIVHRTGSAGTQAGLVAGAALALTDTAIVGIDIDAEPARVRADIVALARAASALLDIAFDKTQVEVVAGHASPACRMPHEAR
;
A
#
# COMPACT_ATOMS: atom_id res chain seq x y z
N MET A 1 -0.43 -16.43 -31.39
CA MET A 1 0.32 -15.16 -31.19
C MET A 1 -0.51 -14.27 -30.28
N PHE A 2 -0.45 -14.47 -28.97
CA PHE A 2 -1.23 -13.69 -27.99
C PHE A 2 -0.45 -12.44 -27.61
N ARG A 3 -0.99 -11.24 -27.92
CA ARG A 3 -0.49 -9.98 -27.36
C ARG A 3 -0.90 -9.90 -25.90
N THR A 4 0.05 -10.06 -24.99
CA THR A 4 -0.08 -9.56 -23.62
C THR A 4 -0.15 -8.04 -23.70
N HIS A 5 -1.34 -7.48 -23.50
CA HIS A 5 -1.48 -6.05 -23.21
C HIS A 5 -0.87 -5.81 -21.83
N GLY A 6 0.42 -5.47 -21.80
CA GLY A 6 1.03 -4.84 -20.64
C GLY A 6 0.21 -3.61 -20.31
N SER A 7 -0.42 -3.63 -19.13
CA SER A 7 -1.20 -2.51 -18.59
C SER A 7 -0.26 -1.41 -18.12
N ALA A 8 0.42 -0.78 -19.09
CA ALA A 8 1.20 0.43 -18.92
C ALA A 8 0.35 1.62 -19.39
N CYS A 9 -0.73 1.96 -18.68
CA CYS A 9 -1.43 3.22 -18.97
C CYS A 9 -2.30 3.70 -17.79
N ALA A 10 -1.66 4.19 -16.74
CA ALA A 10 -2.28 5.21 -15.89
C ALA A 10 -1.22 6.27 -15.58
N ALA A 11 -1.44 7.48 -16.13
CA ALA A 11 -0.51 8.60 -16.05
C ALA A 11 -0.03 8.87 -14.61
N PRO A 12 1.25 9.26 -14.42
CA PRO A 12 1.87 9.38 -13.10
C PRO A 12 1.13 10.32 -12.14
N ARG A 13 0.40 11.34 -12.63
CA ARG A 13 -0.41 12.24 -11.79
C ARG A 13 -1.64 11.57 -11.17
N ARG A 14 -2.35 10.69 -11.88
CA ARG A 14 -3.58 10.05 -11.37
C ARG A 14 -3.29 9.07 -10.24
N ARG A 15 -2.19 8.33 -10.33
CA ARG A 15 -1.76 7.36 -9.31
C ARG A 15 -1.37 8.03 -7.99
N ARG A 16 -0.79 9.23 -8.05
CA ARG A 16 -0.41 10.01 -6.86
C ARG A 16 -1.62 10.53 -6.10
N ILE A 17 -2.60 11.10 -6.80
CA ILE A 17 -3.86 11.55 -6.18
C ILE A 17 -4.62 10.36 -5.59
N GLY A 18 -4.66 9.23 -6.31
CA GLY A 18 -5.27 8.01 -5.78
C GLY A 18 -4.61 7.50 -4.50
N ALA A 19 -3.27 7.59 -4.39
CA ALA A 19 -2.56 7.26 -3.16
C ALA A 19 -2.90 8.25 -2.02
N VAL A 20 -3.01 9.56 -2.31
CA VAL A 20 -3.43 10.54 -1.30
C VAL A 20 -4.81 10.22 -0.72
N CYS A 21 -5.77 9.74 -1.53
CA CYS A 21 -7.07 9.29 -1.02
C CYS A 21 -6.94 8.15 0.01
N TYR A 22 -5.98 7.25 -0.13
CA TYR A 22 -5.76 6.19 0.86
C TYR A 22 -5.11 6.70 2.16
N ALA A 23 -4.50 7.89 2.16
CA ALA A 23 -4.05 8.51 3.40
C ALA A 23 -5.23 8.95 4.28
N THR A 24 -6.37 9.34 3.70
CA THR A 24 -7.57 9.68 4.49
C THR A 24 -8.18 8.46 5.16
N THR A 25 -8.02 7.26 4.57
CA THR A 25 -8.41 5.99 5.22
C THR A 25 -7.70 5.79 6.55
N ILE A 26 -6.44 6.23 6.69
CA ILE A 26 -5.75 6.15 7.98
C ILE A 26 -6.39 7.07 9.01
N ALA A 27 -6.75 8.29 8.64
CA ALA A 27 -7.44 9.21 9.54
C ALA A 27 -8.79 8.64 10.01
N GLU A 28 -9.52 7.96 9.13
CA GLU A 28 -10.75 7.25 9.51
C GLU A 28 -10.48 6.13 10.52
N ILE A 29 -9.42 5.33 10.29
CA ILE A 29 -9.02 4.24 11.21
C ILE A 29 -8.59 4.81 12.56
N GLU A 30 -7.82 5.89 12.59
CA GLU A 30 -7.40 6.57 13.83
C GLU A 30 -8.63 6.95 14.68
N VAL A 31 -9.59 7.66 14.08
CA VAL A 31 -10.82 8.08 14.76
C VAL A 31 -11.61 6.87 15.28
N GLN A 32 -11.79 5.84 14.46
CA GLN A 32 -12.54 4.65 14.84
C GLN A 32 -11.85 3.83 15.93
N ALA A 33 -10.52 3.69 15.85
CA ALA A 33 -9.74 2.96 16.85
C ALA A 33 -9.74 3.68 18.19
N ALA A 34 -9.62 5.01 18.18
CA ALA A 34 -9.76 5.85 19.37
C ALA A 34 -11.15 5.71 20.01
N GLN A 35 -12.21 5.73 19.21
CA GLN A 35 -13.59 5.49 19.68
C GLN A 35 -13.79 4.08 20.25
N ALA A 36 -13.10 3.08 19.71
CA ALA A 36 -13.12 1.71 20.19
C ALA A 36 -12.15 1.44 21.36
N GLY A 37 -11.34 2.43 21.76
CA GLY A 37 -10.43 2.34 22.89
C GLY A 37 -9.16 1.51 22.64
N PHE A 38 -8.68 1.42 21.39
CA PHE A 38 -7.43 0.72 21.08
C PHE A 38 -6.57 1.49 20.07
N ALA A 39 -5.27 1.18 20.05
CA ALA A 39 -4.33 1.64 19.04
C ALA A 39 -3.88 0.44 18.18
N PRO A 40 -4.06 0.47 16.84
CA PRO A 40 -3.65 -0.64 16.00
C PRO A 40 -2.12 -0.79 16.01
N SER A 41 -1.59 -1.96 16.32
CA SER A 41 -0.15 -2.23 16.17
C SER A 41 0.24 -2.47 14.71
N ALA A 42 -0.69 -2.96 13.89
CA ALA A 42 -0.48 -3.20 12.47
C ALA A 42 -1.78 -3.10 11.67
N ILE A 43 -1.65 -2.70 10.40
CA ILE A 43 -2.69 -2.78 9.37
C ILE A 43 -2.17 -3.70 8.27
N VAL A 44 -2.84 -4.83 8.09
CA VAL A 44 -2.51 -5.81 7.05
C VAL A 44 -3.46 -5.63 5.87
N HIS A 45 -2.92 -5.55 4.66
CA HIS A 45 -3.73 -5.42 3.45
C HIS A 45 -3.08 -6.11 2.25
N ARG A 46 -3.85 -6.38 1.20
CA ARG A 46 -3.32 -6.89 -0.08
C ARG A 46 -2.60 -5.79 -0.86
N THR A 47 -1.45 -6.10 -1.47
CA THR A 47 -0.70 -5.18 -2.34
C THR A 47 -0.37 -5.80 -3.70
N GLY A 48 -0.33 -4.97 -4.75
CA GLY A 48 0.02 -5.39 -6.13
C GLY A 48 0.18 -4.18 -7.07
N SER A 49 -0.81 -3.28 -7.09
CA SER A 49 -0.73 -2.01 -7.83
C SER A 49 -0.01 -0.87 -7.09
N ALA A 50 0.51 -1.15 -5.88
CA ALA A 50 1.21 -0.25 -4.97
C ALA A 50 0.44 0.97 -4.42
N GLY A 51 -0.57 1.50 -5.12
CA GLY A 51 -1.23 2.76 -4.76
C GLY A 51 -1.91 2.78 -3.39
N THR A 52 -2.58 1.69 -3.01
CA THR A 52 -3.21 1.55 -1.69
C THR A 52 -2.18 1.62 -0.57
N GLN A 53 -1.13 0.79 -0.64
CA GLN A 53 -0.10 0.77 0.38
C GLN A 53 0.64 2.10 0.49
N ALA A 54 0.93 2.73 -0.66
CA ALA A 54 1.60 4.01 -0.70
C ALA A 54 0.84 5.10 0.07
N GLY A 55 -0.49 5.13 -0.05
CA GLY A 55 -1.33 6.04 0.71
C GLY A 55 -1.44 5.70 2.19
N LEU A 56 -1.59 4.42 2.52
CA LEU A 56 -1.64 3.96 3.91
C LEU A 56 -0.33 4.31 4.66
N VAL A 57 0.83 4.09 4.03
CA VAL A 57 2.12 4.46 4.62
C VAL A 57 2.23 5.98 4.82
N ALA A 58 1.82 6.77 3.83
CA ALA A 58 1.82 8.22 3.94
C ALA A 58 0.87 8.73 5.05
N GLY A 59 -0.32 8.14 5.20
CA GLY A 59 -1.27 8.49 6.25
C GLY A 59 -0.81 8.04 7.64
N ALA A 60 -0.23 6.84 7.76
CA ALA A 60 0.27 6.31 9.03
C ALA A 60 1.38 7.18 9.63
N ALA A 61 2.24 7.74 8.77
CA ALA A 61 3.27 8.69 9.19
C ALA A 61 2.70 9.98 9.85
N LEU A 62 1.41 10.28 9.67
CA LEU A 62 0.75 11.45 10.26
C LEU A 62 -0.07 11.13 11.51
N ALA A 63 -0.86 10.05 11.46
CA ALA A 63 -1.94 9.80 12.42
C ALA A 63 -1.76 8.51 13.22
N LEU A 64 -0.93 7.58 12.76
CA LEU A 64 -0.75 6.25 13.35
C LEU A 64 0.74 5.86 13.31
N THR A 65 1.60 6.67 13.94
CA THR A 65 3.06 6.59 13.80
C THR A 65 3.66 5.28 14.31
N ASP A 66 3.00 4.62 15.25
CA ASP A 66 3.43 3.35 15.84
C ASP A 66 2.78 2.13 15.16
N THR A 67 1.95 2.34 14.13
CA THR A 67 1.25 1.27 13.41
C THR A 67 2.06 0.80 12.20
N ALA A 68 2.36 -0.49 12.15
CA ALA A 68 3.02 -1.11 11.00
C ALA A 68 2.06 -1.27 9.80
N ILE A 69 2.49 -0.93 8.58
CA ILE A 69 1.72 -1.16 7.36
C ILE A 69 2.29 -2.36 6.60
N VAL A 70 1.57 -3.48 6.65
CA VAL A 70 2.02 -4.77 6.12
C VAL A 70 1.24 -5.12 4.85
N GLY A 71 1.94 -5.10 3.71
CA GLY A 71 1.37 -5.46 2.42
C GLY A 71 1.61 -6.92 2.06
N ILE A 72 0.56 -7.70 1.81
CA ILE A 72 0.69 -9.06 1.28
C ILE A 72 0.76 -9.00 -0.25
N ASP A 73 1.92 -9.36 -0.82
CA ASP A 73 2.12 -9.40 -2.27
C ASP A 73 1.29 -10.52 -2.89
N ILE A 74 0.59 -10.17 -3.96
CA ILE A 74 -0.26 -11.08 -4.74
C ILE A 74 0.16 -11.17 -6.21
N ASP A 75 1.16 -10.38 -6.63
CA ASP A 75 1.65 -10.36 -8.01
C ASP A 75 2.86 -11.28 -8.22
N ALA A 76 3.34 -11.95 -7.16
CA ALA A 76 4.56 -12.78 -7.16
C ALA A 76 5.83 -12.00 -7.57
N GLU A 77 5.82 -10.68 -7.40
CA GLU A 77 6.92 -9.78 -7.73
C GLU A 77 7.16 -8.78 -6.58
N PRO A 78 7.49 -9.26 -5.36
CA PRO A 78 7.52 -8.44 -4.15
C PRO A 78 8.53 -7.30 -4.22
N ALA A 79 9.65 -7.50 -4.92
CA ALA A 79 10.67 -6.46 -5.12
C ALA A 79 10.17 -5.31 -6.02
N ARG A 80 9.47 -5.63 -7.11
CA ARG A 80 8.86 -4.63 -8.00
C ARG A 80 7.79 -3.85 -7.24
N VAL A 81 6.88 -4.58 -6.59
CA VAL A 81 5.78 -3.98 -5.81
C VAL A 81 6.32 -3.05 -4.74
N ARG A 82 7.35 -3.47 -4.00
CA ARG A 82 8.01 -2.61 -2.99
C ARG A 82 8.60 -1.35 -3.60
N ALA A 83 9.25 -1.43 -4.76
CA ALA A 83 9.82 -0.26 -5.44
C ALA A 83 8.73 0.73 -5.86
N ASP A 84 7.62 0.23 -6.41
CA ASP A 84 6.49 1.06 -6.81
C ASP A 84 5.81 1.73 -5.62
N ILE A 85 5.69 1.03 -4.47
CA ILE A 85 5.14 1.60 -3.23
C ILE A 85 6.02 2.76 -2.76
N VAL A 86 7.34 2.56 -2.70
CA VAL A 86 8.28 3.61 -2.27
C VAL A 86 8.21 4.84 -3.19
N ALA A 87 8.13 4.62 -4.51
CA ALA A 87 8.05 5.71 -5.48
C ALA A 87 6.72 6.50 -5.35
N LEU A 88 5.60 5.80 -5.19
CA LEU A 88 4.29 6.42 -5.03
C LEU A 88 4.11 7.09 -3.67
N ALA A 89 4.57 6.47 -2.58
CA ALA A 89 4.49 7.00 -1.23
C ALA A 89 5.28 8.30 -1.12
N ARG A 90 6.54 8.32 -1.61
CA ARG A 90 7.33 9.54 -1.70
C ARG A 90 6.63 10.65 -2.47
N ALA A 91 6.01 10.32 -3.59
CA ALA A 91 5.30 11.30 -4.41
C ALA A 91 4.00 11.80 -3.75
N ALA A 92 3.28 10.95 -3.01
CA ALA A 92 2.11 11.33 -2.24
C ALA A 92 2.48 12.19 -1.02
N SER A 93 3.52 11.80 -0.28
CA SER A 93 4.06 12.57 0.84
C SER A 93 4.52 13.96 0.40
N ALA A 94 5.14 14.09 -0.78
CA ALA A 94 5.50 15.40 -1.33
C ALA A 94 4.28 16.27 -1.69
N LEU A 95 3.13 15.68 -2.02
CA LEU A 95 1.89 16.44 -2.25
C LEU A 95 1.23 16.90 -0.94
N LEU A 96 1.48 16.17 0.15
CA LEU A 96 0.95 16.45 1.49
C LEU A 96 1.92 17.27 2.35
N ASP A 97 3.13 17.55 1.84
CA ASP A 97 4.23 18.21 2.56
C ASP A 97 4.63 17.50 3.86
N ILE A 98 4.78 16.17 3.79
CA ILE A 98 5.14 15.32 4.94
C ILE A 98 6.43 14.55 4.72
N ALA A 99 7.13 14.24 5.81
CA ALA A 99 8.28 13.37 5.78
C ALA A 99 7.87 11.93 5.41
N PHE A 100 8.74 11.24 4.67
CA PHE A 100 8.53 9.85 4.28
C PHE A 100 9.73 9.00 4.69
N ASP A 101 9.49 7.98 5.50
CA ASP A 101 10.48 6.95 5.80
C ASP A 101 10.16 5.64 5.04
N LYS A 102 11.13 5.21 4.23
CA LYS A 102 11.05 3.95 3.47
C LYS A 102 11.14 2.70 4.34
N THR A 103 11.55 2.82 5.61
CA THR A 103 11.64 1.68 6.56
C THR A 103 10.25 1.19 6.97
N GLN A 104 9.24 2.06 6.91
CA GLN A 104 7.84 1.74 7.22
C GLN A 104 7.13 0.88 6.13
N VAL A 105 7.84 0.56 5.03
CA VAL A 105 7.29 -0.24 3.94
C VAL A 105 7.70 -1.71 4.10
N GLU A 106 6.73 -2.51 4.53
CA GLU A 106 6.83 -3.97 4.62
C GLU A 106 5.98 -4.66 3.52
N VAL A 107 6.59 -5.61 2.82
CA VAL A 107 5.90 -6.44 1.81
C VAL A 107 6.20 -7.91 2.10
N VAL A 108 5.17 -8.67 2.43
CA VAL A 108 5.24 -10.11 2.70
C VAL A 108 4.93 -10.88 1.43
N ALA A 109 5.87 -11.74 1.01
CA ALA A 109 5.75 -12.58 -0.18
C ALA A 109 5.18 -13.98 0.15
N GLY A 110 5.07 -14.85 -0.86
CA GLY A 110 4.75 -16.27 -0.68
C GLY A 110 3.26 -16.61 -0.59
N HIS A 111 2.38 -15.61 -0.68
CA HIS A 111 0.92 -15.78 -0.65
C HIS A 111 0.26 -15.47 -1.99
N ALA A 112 1.06 -15.12 -3.00
CA ALA A 112 0.62 -14.91 -4.36
C ALA A 112 0.33 -16.25 -5.04
N SER A 113 -0.86 -16.36 -5.61
CA SER A 113 -1.24 -17.54 -6.39
C SER A 113 -0.62 -17.50 -7.79
N PRO A 114 -0.52 -18.64 -8.50
CA PRO A 114 0.11 -18.71 -9.82
C PRO A 114 -0.53 -17.79 -10.87
N ALA A 115 -1.77 -17.36 -10.63
CA ALA A 115 -2.48 -16.38 -11.45
C ALA A 115 -3.46 -15.57 -10.60
N CYS A 116 -3.72 -14.32 -11.02
CA CYS A 116 -4.71 -13.45 -10.40
C CYS A 116 -6.10 -14.12 -10.36
N ARG A 117 -6.73 -14.13 -9.17
CA ARG A 117 -8.03 -14.76 -8.86
C ARG A 117 -8.04 -16.28 -8.74
N MET A 118 -6.89 -16.94 -8.82
CA MET A 118 -6.78 -18.33 -8.37
C MET A 118 -6.39 -18.31 -6.88
N PRO A 119 -7.01 -19.12 -6.00
CA PRO A 119 -6.53 -19.29 -4.63
C PRO A 119 -5.35 -20.28 -4.58
N HIS A 120 -4.48 -20.14 -3.59
CA HIS A 120 -3.56 -21.21 -3.17
C HIS A 120 -4.20 -21.97 -2.00
N GLU A 121 -3.86 -23.25 -1.81
CA GLU A 121 -4.25 -23.94 -0.57
C GLU A 121 -3.42 -23.38 0.59
N ALA A 122 -4.11 -22.86 1.61
CA ALA A 122 -3.46 -22.40 2.83
C ALA A 122 -2.80 -23.60 3.52
N ARG A 123 -1.49 -23.51 3.75
CA ARG A 123 -0.68 -24.59 4.32
C ARG A 123 -0.22 -24.27 5.73
#